data_AF-G0HRH7-F1
#
_entry.id   AF-G0HRH7-F1
#
_cell.length_a   1.000
_cell.length_b   1.000
_cell.length_c   1.000
_cell.angle_alpha   90.00
_cell.angle_beta   90.00
_cell.angle_gamma   90.00
#
_symmetry.space_group_name_H-M   'P 1'
#
loop_
_entity.id
_entity.type
_entity.pdbx_description
1 polymer ?
#
loop_
_entity_poly.entity_id
_entity_poly.type
_entity_poly.pdbx_seq_one_letter_code
_entity_poly.pdbx_strand_id
1 'polypeptide(L)'
;MARGLIGTIELMVAVVLAARVTLLGVDNLARGQTAIGAVFLGLAAALLIIEWVAPSPTDIPGALAGRARSALPGGKPPDSSDDD
;
A
#
# COMPACT_ATOMS: atom_id res chain seq x y z
N MET A 1 23.72 7.24 -3.43
CA MET A 1 22.67 8.00 -2.73
C MET A 1 22.44 7.33 -1.39
N ALA A 2 22.90 7.93 -0.28
CA ALA A 2 22.61 7.38 1.04
C ALA A 2 21.11 7.51 1.30
N ARG A 3 20.42 6.38 1.52
CA ARG A 3 19.02 6.39 1.91
C ARG A 3 18.95 7.07 3.27
N GLY A 4 18.22 8.19 3.36
CA GLY A 4 18.02 8.89 4.63
C GLY A 4 17.35 7.96 5.66
N LEU A 5 17.50 8.29 6.94
CA LEU A 5 16.89 7.55 8.05
C LEU A 5 15.38 7.32 7.85
N ILE A 6 14.67 8.34 7.34
CA ILE A 6 13.24 8.25 7.00
C ILE A 6 12.97 7.15 5.97
N GLY A 7 13.71 7.14 4.84
CA GLY A 7 13.52 6.12 3.80
C GLY A 7 13.89 4.71 4.25
N THR A 8 14.68 4.57 5.31
CA THR A 8 14.97 3.26 5.93
C THR A 8 13.80 2.81 6.81
N ILE A 9 13.18 3.73 7.54
CA ILE A 9 12.00 3.44 8.37
C ILE A 9 10.80 3.07 7.49
N GLU A 10 10.57 3.79 6.39
CA GLU A 10 9.51 3.48 5.41
C GLU A 10 9.69 2.08 4.81
N LEU A 11 10.92 1.73 4.42
CA LEU A 11 11.26 0.38 3.96
C LEU A 11 10.96 -0.68 5.04
N MET A 12 11.35 -0.44 6.29
CA MET A 12 11.09 -1.39 7.39
C MET A 12 9.59 -1.60 7.60
N VAL A 13 8.78 -0.55 7.54
CA VAL A 13 7.32 -0.64 7.64
C VAL A 13 6.76 -1.46 6.47
N ALA A 14 7.18 -1.17 5.24
CA ALA A 14 6.76 -1.92 4.05
C ALA A 14 7.13 -3.41 4.15
N VAL A 15 8.33 -3.72 4.64
CA VAL A 15 8.82 -5.10 4.83
C VAL A 15 7.99 -5.85 5.87
N VAL A 16 7.69 -5.22 7.02
CA VAL A 16 6.84 -5.84 8.05
C VAL A 16 5.44 -6.15 7.49
N LEU A 17 4.87 -5.22 6.72
CA LEU A 17 3.56 -5.42 6.11
C LEU A 17 3.60 -6.54 5.06
N ALA A 18 4.59 -6.51 4.17
CA ALA A 18 4.79 -7.53 3.15
C ALA A 18 4.97 -8.92 3.78
N ALA A 19 5.76 -9.05 4.84
CA ALA A 19 5.96 -10.31 5.55
C ALA A 19 4.64 -10.91 6.05
N ARG A 20 3.74 -10.09 6.62
CA ARG A 20 2.41 -10.54 7.06
C ARG A 20 1.54 -11.01 5.88
N VAL A 21 1.53 -10.25 4.79
CA VAL A 21 0.76 -10.57 3.59
C VAL A 21 1.29 -11.84 2.92
N THR A 22 2.61 -12.02 2.85
CA THR A 22 3.23 -13.24 2.36
C THR A 22 2.85 -14.44 3.20
N LEU A 23 2.88 -14.31 4.53
CA LEU A 23 2.50 -15.41 5.44
C LEU A 23 1.05 -15.86 5.19
N LEU A 24 0.14 -14.89 5.01
CA LEU A 24 -1.26 -15.15 4.69
C LEU A 24 -1.44 -15.83 3.32
N GLY A 25 -0.67 -15.39 2.31
CA GLY A 25 -0.69 -16.00 0.98
C GLY A 25 -0.18 -17.45 0.98
N VAL A 26 0.92 -17.69 1.69
CA VAL A 26 1.51 -19.04 1.84
C VAL A 26 0.54 -19.97 2.57
N ASP A 27 -0.12 -19.52 3.64
CA ASP A 27 -1.09 -20.33 4.39
C ASP A 27 -2.32 -20.68 3.53
N ASN A 28 -2.83 -19.74 2.72
CA ASN A 28 -3.91 -20.04 1.77
C ASN A 28 -3.48 -21.03 0.68
N LEU A 29 -2.24 -20.92 0.20
CA LEU A 29 -1.68 -21.85 -0.78
C LEU A 29 -1.54 -23.26 -0.19
N ALA A 30 -1.07 -23.36 1.07
CA ALA A 30 -0.97 -24.61 1.81
C ALA A 30 -2.33 -25.27 2.08
N ARG A 31 -3.39 -24.47 2.22
CA ARG A 31 -4.78 -24.93 2.36
C ARG A 31 -5.45 -25.30 1.02
N GLY A 32 -4.71 -25.27 -0.09
CA GLY A 32 -5.19 -25.60 -1.43
C GLY A 32 -5.97 -24.46 -2.12
N GLN A 33 -6.08 -23.29 -1.48
CA GLN A 33 -6.76 -22.11 -2.03
C GLN A 33 -5.78 -21.29 -2.89
N THR A 34 -5.36 -21.88 -4.01
CA THR A 34 -4.31 -21.34 -4.89
C THR A 34 -4.63 -19.95 -5.44
N ALA A 35 -5.88 -19.69 -5.82
CA ALA A 35 -6.32 -18.38 -6.32
C ALA A 35 -6.13 -17.27 -5.27
N ILE A 36 -6.58 -17.53 -4.02
CA ILE A 36 -6.49 -16.56 -2.92
C ILE A 36 -5.02 -16.39 -2.49
N GLY A 37 -4.26 -17.48 -2.39
CA GLY A 37 -2.83 -17.44 -2.10
C GLY A 37 -2.04 -16.63 -3.13
N ALA A 38 -2.33 -16.81 -4.42
CA ALA A 38 -1.67 -16.08 -5.50
C ALA A 38 -1.97 -14.57 -5.46
N VAL A 39 -3.20 -14.16 -5.12
CA VAL A 39 -3.56 -12.75 -4.95
C VAL A 39 -2.74 -12.10 -3.84
N PHE A 40 -2.65 -12.74 -2.67
CA PHE A 40 -1.86 -12.22 -1.56
C PHE A 40 -0.37 -12.18 -1.87
N LEU A 41 0.16 -13.20 -2.56
CA LEU A 41 1.56 -13.21 -2.98
C LEU A 41 1.86 -12.09 -3.98
N GLY A 42 0.95 -11.85 -4.93
CA GLY A 42 1.03 -10.74 -5.88
C GLY A 42 0.97 -9.38 -5.19
N LEU A 43 0.13 -9.22 -4.17
CA LEU A 43 0.05 -8.00 -3.36
C LEU A 43 1.37 -7.76 -2.59
N ALA A 44 1.94 -8.78 -1.97
CA ALA A 44 3.22 -8.68 -1.28
C ALA A 44 4.36 -8.27 -2.24
N ALA A 45 4.39 -8.86 -3.43
CA ALA A 45 5.35 -8.48 -4.46
C ALA A 45 5.15 -7.02 -4.92
N ALA A 46 3.90 -6.58 -5.11
CA ALA A 46 3.59 -5.20 -5.46
C ALA A 46 4.07 -4.20 -4.39
N LEU A 47 3.88 -4.52 -3.10
CA LEU A 47 4.37 -3.68 -2.00
C LEU A 47 5.90 -3.50 -2.03
N LEU A 48 6.66 -4.54 -2.41
CA LEU A 48 8.11 -4.43 -2.56
C LEU A 48 8.53 -3.70 -3.85
N ILE A 49 7.83 -3.94 -4.95
CA ILE A 49 8.19 -3.39 -6.27
C ILE A 49 7.92 -1.88 -6.33
N ILE A 50 6.83 -1.41 -5.70
CA ILE A 50 6.52 0.03 -5.63
C ILE A 50 7.69 0.80 -5.01
N GLU A 51 8.29 0.26 -3.94
CA GLU A 51 9.46 0.85 -3.28
C GLU A 51 10.75 0.79 -4.12
N TRP A 52 10.85 -0.16 -5.07
CA TRP A 52 12.03 -0.34 -5.92
C TRP A 52 11.97 0.46 -7.23
N VAL A 53 10.76 0.71 -7.77
CA VAL A 53 10.54 1.33 -9.09
C VAL A 53 10.12 2.80 -9.01
N ALA A 54 9.60 3.29 -7.88
CA ALA A 54 9.24 4.69 -7.72
C ALA A 54 10.38 5.49 -7.05
N PRO A 55 11.19 6.27 -7.79
CA PRO A 55 12.00 7.31 -7.18
C PRO A 55 11.07 8.46 -6.81
N SER A 56 10.54 8.46 -5.58
CA SER A 56 10.21 9.65 -4.75
C SER A 56 9.26 9.26 -3.61
N PRO A 57 9.71 9.29 -2.34
CA PRO A 57 8.85 9.03 -1.17
C PRO A 57 7.82 10.15 -0.90
N THR A 58 7.81 11.23 -1.69
CA THR A 58 7.01 12.44 -1.42
C THR A 58 5.69 12.53 -2.20
N ASP A 59 5.51 11.77 -3.28
CA ASP A 59 4.38 12.00 -4.21
C ASP A 59 3.13 11.15 -3.94
N ILE A 60 3.22 10.16 -3.05
CA ILE A 60 2.17 9.17 -2.83
C ILE A 60 1.29 9.42 -1.58
N PRO A 61 1.69 10.14 -0.50
CA PRO A 61 0.86 10.24 0.69
C PRO A 61 -0.49 10.96 0.49
N GLY A 62 -0.55 11.96 -0.41
CA GLY A 62 -1.77 12.75 -0.64
C GLY A 62 -2.73 12.15 -1.67
N ALA A 63 -2.18 11.60 -2.76
CA ALA A 63 -2.98 11.13 -3.90
C ALA A 63 -3.77 9.85 -3.61
N LEU A 64 -3.22 8.93 -2.79
CA LEU A 64 -3.95 7.74 -2.36
C LEU A 64 -5.02 8.05 -1.30
N ALA A 65 -4.79 9.03 -0.43
CA ALA A 65 -5.79 9.48 0.54
C ALA A 65 -7.03 10.06 -0.14
N GLY A 66 -6.86 10.80 -1.25
CA GLY A 66 -7.96 11.31 -2.06
C GLY A 66 -8.71 10.21 -2.83
N ARG A 67 -7.99 9.30 -3.49
CA ARG A 67 -8.59 8.21 -4.27
C ARG A 67 -9.31 7.17 -3.42
N ALA A 68 -8.80 6.87 -2.23
CA ALA A 68 -9.46 5.96 -1.30
C ALA A 68 -10.81 6.55 -0.81
N ARG A 69 -10.86 7.87 -0.56
CA ARG A 69 -12.09 8.57 -0.17
C ARG A 69 -13.10 8.68 -1.31
N SER A 70 -12.66 8.83 -2.55
CA SER A 70 -13.55 8.93 -3.73
C SER A 70 -14.07 7.56 -4.22
N ALA A 71 -13.40 6.47 -3.89
CA ALA A 71 -13.81 5.11 -4.28
C ALA A 71 -14.79 4.45 -3.29
N LEU A 72 -15.04 5.08 -2.13
CA LEU A 72 -16.08 4.68 -1.20
C LEU A 72 -17.44 5.22 -1.67
N PRO A 73 -18.48 4.37 -1.82
CA PRO A 73 -19.85 4.84 -2.07
C PRO A 73 -20.35 5.59 -0.83
N GLY A 74 -20.16 6.92 -0.83
CA GLY A 74 -20.53 7.80 0.30
C GLY A 74 -19.57 8.95 0.61
N GLY A 75 -18.46 9.12 -0.11
CA GLY A 75 -17.53 10.24 0.12
C GLY A 75 -18.11 11.60 -0.29
N LYS A 76 -18.82 12.30 0.59
CA LYS A 76 -19.15 13.72 0.43
C LYS A 76 -17.83 14.52 0.45
N PRO A 77 -17.52 15.35 -0.57
CA PRO A 77 -16.40 16.28 -0.48
C PRO A 77 -16.67 17.27 0.66
N PRO A 78 -15.65 17.70 1.41
CA PRO A 78 -15.83 18.73 2.43
C PRO A 78 -16.33 20.01 1.75
N ASP A 79 -17.45 20.52 2.26
CA ASP A 79 -18.03 21.80 1.87
C ASP A 79 -16.95 22.87 1.81
N SER A 80 -16.79 23.49 0.64
CA SER A 80 -16.16 24.79 0.51
C SER A 80 -17.01 25.78 1.28
N SER A 81 -16.40 26.43 2.26
CA SER A 81 -16.91 27.51 3.07
C SER A 81 -17.78 28.47 2.26
N ASP A 82 -19.03 28.63 2.68
CA ASP A 82 -19.84 29.81 2.39
C ASP A 82 -19.18 31.01 3.10
N ASP A 83 -18.56 31.90 2.33
CA ASP A 83 -18.22 33.28 2.70
C ASP A 83 -18.42 34.14 1.44
N ASP A 84 -19.67 34.57 1.21
CA ASP A 84 -20.13 35.93 0.89
C ASP A 84 -21.65 35.96 0.61
#